data_AF-A0A552KZV3-F1
#
_entry.id   AF-A0A552KZV3-F1
#
_cell.length_a   1.000
_cell.length_b   1.000
_cell.length_c   1.000
_cell.angle_alpha   90.00
_cell.angle_beta   90.00
_cell.angle_gamma   90.00
#
_symmetry.space_group_name_H-M   'P 1'
#
loop_
_entity.id
_entity.type
_entity.pdbx_description
1 polymer ?
#
loop_
_entity_poly.entity_id
_entity_poly.type
_entity_poly.pdbx_seq_one_letter_code
_entity_poly.pdbx_strand_id
1 'polypeptide(L)'
;MKESVIYQEILAKGITEGEILGFKKGEANLILKQINRRVGNISTDWVNKIQELSLEQLEDLGEALLDFTSQSDLINWFNYLEENKKNIR
;
A
#
# COMPACT_ATOMS: atom_id res chain seq x y z
N MET A 1 24.14 -15.09 25.44
CA MET A 1 23.65 -14.94 24.04
C MET A 1 22.66 -13.79 23.88
N LYS A 2 21.64 -13.62 24.75
CA LYS A 2 20.68 -12.50 24.67
C LYS A 2 21.27 -11.11 24.93
N GLU A 3 22.47 -11.03 25.51
CA GLU A 3 23.18 -9.77 25.81
C GLU A 3 24.19 -9.36 24.72
N SER A 4 24.35 -10.16 23.66
CA SER A 4 25.23 -9.77 22.55
C SER A 4 24.64 -8.58 21.82
N VAL A 5 25.47 -7.58 21.50
CA VAL A 5 25.09 -6.40 20.70
C VAL A 5 24.43 -6.83 19.38
N ILE A 6 25.00 -7.83 18.71
CA ILE A 6 24.47 -8.38 17.45
C ILE A 6 23.06 -8.95 17.62
N TYR A 7 22.75 -9.57 18.76
CA TYR A 7 21.41 -10.11 19.03
C TYR A 7 20.39 -8.99 19.20
N GLN A 8 20.76 -7.91 19.92
CA GLN A 8 19.91 -6.74 20.12
C GLN A 8 19.63 -6.01 18.80
N GLU A 9 20.64 -5.89 17.93
CA GLU A 9 20.48 -5.30 16.60
C GLU A 9 19.52 -6.09 15.71
N ILE A 10 19.65 -7.42 15.66
CA ILE A 10 18.74 -8.29 14.90
C ILE A 10 17.32 -8.17 15.43
N LEU A 11 17.14 -8.17 16.75
CA LEU A 11 15.83 -8.03 17.37
C LEU A 11 15.20 -6.66 17.06
N ALA A 12 15.95 -5.58 17.21
CA ALA A 12 15.49 -4.21 16.91
C ALA A 12 15.12 -4.04 15.44
N LYS A 13 15.91 -4.63 14.53
CA LYS A 13 15.61 -4.66 13.10
C LYS A 13 14.32 -5.43 12.81
N GLY A 14 14.14 -6.61 13.41
CA GLY A 14 12.93 -7.41 13.24
C GLY A 14 11.66 -6.73 13.77
N ILE A 15 11.75 -6.01 14.88
CA ILE A 15 10.63 -5.19 15.40
C ILE A 15 10.30 -4.08 14.40
N THR A 16 11.30 -3.31 13.98
CA THR A 16 11.11 -2.21 13.02
C THR A 16 10.50 -2.70 11.70
N GLU A 17 11.03 -3.79 11.14
CA GLU A 17 10.50 -4.39 9.91
C GLU A 17 9.07 -4.91 10.10
N GLY A 18 8.77 -5.50 11.26
CA GLY A 18 7.43 -5.97 11.61
C GLY A 18 6.41 -4.84 11.73
N GLU A 19 6.79 -3.72 12.35
CA GLU A 19 5.95 -2.52 12.45
C GLU A 19 5.64 -1.95 11.07
N ILE A 20 6.68 -1.72 10.25
CA ILE A 20 6.52 -1.20 8.88
C ILE A 20 5.61 -2.11 8.04
N LEU A 21 5.84 -3.44 8.09
CA LEU A 21 5.02 -4.40 7.36
C LEU A 21 3.57 -4.42 7.88
N GLY A 22 3.39 -4.29 9.20
CA GLY A 22 2.08 -4.20 9.85
C GLY A 22 1.30 -2.97 9.40
N PHE A 23 1.92 -1.79 9.40
CA PHE A 23 1.34 -0.55 8.92
C PHE A 23 0.92 -0.65 7.46
N LYS A 24 1.83 -1.06 6.57
CA LYS A 24 1.54 -1.23 5.14
C LYS A 24 0.36 -2.18 4.89
N LYS A 25 0.34 -3.34 5.56
CA LYS A 25 -0.77 -4.31 5.43
C LYS A 25 -2.08 -3.75 5.96
N GLY A 26 -2.04 -3.05 7.09
CA GLY A 26 -3.22 -2.41 7.69
C GLY A 26 -3.85 -1.39 6.74
N GLU A 27 -3.01 -0.53 6.17
CA GLU A 27 -3.44 0.51 5.24
C GLU A 27 -3.99 -0.07 3.94
N ALA A 28 -3.29 -1.01 3.30
CA ALA A 28 -3.78 -1.68 2.10
C ALA A 28 -5.15 -2.34 2.33
N ASN A 29 -5.34 -3.00 3.48
CA ASN A 29 -6.62 -3.60 3.84
C ASN A 29 -7.73 -2.58 4.02
N LEU A 30 -7.41 -1.41 4.59
CA LEU A 30 -8.38 -0.32 4.73
C LEU A 30 -8.77 0.23 3.36
N ILE A 31 -7.81 0.50 2.49
CA ILE A 31 -8.02 0.98 1.12
C ILE A 31 -8.87 0.01 0.32
N LEU A 32 -8.59 -1.30 0.38
CA LEU A 32 -9.40 -2.32 -0.30
C LEU A 32 -10.88 -2.29 0.16
N LYS A 33 -11.13 -2.07 1.45
CA LYS A 33 -12.49 -1.93 1.98
C LYS A 33 -13.16 -0.64 1.49
N GLN A 34 -12.41 0.46 1.39
CA GLN A 34 -12.92 1.74 0.88
C GLN A 34 -13.27 1.64 -0.60
N ILE A 35 -12.39 1.03 -1.41
CA ILE A 35 -12.60 0.74 -2.83
C ILE A 35 -13.90 -0.07 -3.01
N ASN A 36 -14.03 -1.19 -2.30
CA ASN A 36 -15.24 -2.02 -2.40
C ASN A 36 -16.52 -1.26 -2.05
N ARG A 37 -16.46 -0.25 -1.16
CA ARG A 37 -17.62 0.57 -0.78
C ARG A 37 -17.91 1.70 -1.77
N ARG A 38 -16.88 2.33 -2.35
CA ARG A 38 -17.03 3.52 -3.20
C ARG A 38 -17.17 3.17 -4.67
N VAL A 39 -16.32 2.29 -5.18
CA VAL A 39 -16.24 1.93 -6.61
C VAL A 39 -16.80 0.54 -6.91
N GLY A 40 -17.15 -0.22 -5.87
CA GLY A 40 -17.68 -1.59 -5.99
C GLY A 40 -16.59 -2.66 -5.99
N ASN A 41 -17.00 -3.91 -6.20
CA ASN A 41 -16.07 -5.05 -6.16
C ASN A 41 -15.04 -4.97 -7.28
N ILE A 42 -13.78 -5.21 -6.91
CA ILE A 42 -12.65 -5.31 -7.84
C ILE A 42 -12.17 -6.77 -7.97
N SER A 43 -11.50 -7.08 -9.08
CA SER A 43 -10.94 -8.42 -9.31
C SER A 43 -9.73 -8.69 -8.41
N THR A 44 -9.38 -9.97 -8.24
CA THR A 44 -8.20 -10.39 -7.45
C THR A 44 -6.89 -9.76 -7.96
N ASP A 45 -6.77 -9.53 -9.26
CA ASP A 45 -5.58 -8.88 -9.84
C ASP A 45 -5.42 -7.44 -9.31
N TRP A 46 -6.53 -6.70 -9.18
CA TRP A 46 -6.51 -5.36 -8.59
C TRP A 46 -6.17 -5.41 -7.10
N VAL A 47 -6.67 -6.42 -6.38
CA VAL A 47 -6.32 -6.62 -4.97
C VAL A 47 -4.81 -6.80 -4.82
N ASN A 48 -4.20 -7.66 -5.63
CA ASN A 48 -2.76 -7.91 -5.60
C ASN A 48 -1.97 -6.65 -5.93
N LYS A 49 -2.36 -5.91 -6.99
CA LYS A 49 -1.71 -4.64 -7.36
C LYS A 49 -1.71 -3.62 -6.22
N ILE A 50 -2.83 -3.48 -5.52
CA ILE A 50 -2.95 -2.56 -4.38
C ILE A 50 -2.05 -3.00 -3.23
N GLN A 51 -1.98 -4.31 -2.94
CA GLN A 51 -1.10 -4.83 -1.89
C GLN A 51 0.40 -4.66 -2.19
N GLU A 52 0.77 -4.54 -3.46
CA GLU A 52 2.15 -4.30 -3.91
C GLU A 52 2.59 -2.84 -3.79
N LEU A 53 1.66 -1.88 -3.76
CA LEU A 53 1.94 -0.43 -3.63
C LEU A 53 2.84 -0.12 -2.42
N SER A 54 3.70 0.89 -2.51
CA SER A 54 4.45 1.40 -1.34
C SER A 54 3.50 2.04 -0.32
N LEU A 55 3.98 2.27 0.90
CA LEU A 55 3.19 2.98 1.92
C LEU A 55 2.74 4.36 1.41
N GLU A 56 3.67 5.15 0.87
CA GLU A 56 3.39 6.46 0.26
C GLU A 56 2.34 6.40 -0.86
N GLN A 57 2.38 5.36 -1.70
CA GLN A 57 1.38 5.16 -2.76
C GLN A 57 0.00 4.76 -2.20
N LEU A 58 -0.03 4.05 -1.07
CA LEU A 58 -1.26 3.72 -0.38
C LEU A 58 -1.86 4.98 0.26
N GLU A 59 -1.05 5.81 0.91
CA GLU A 59 -1.49 7.09 1.48
C GLU A 59 -2.10 7.99 0.39
N ASP A 60 -1.40 8.17 -0.73
CA ASP A 60 -1.87 8.95 -1.89
C ASP A 60 -3.19 8.39 -2.48
N LEU A 61 -3.28 7.06 -2.65
CA LEU A 61 -4.52 6.42 -3.08
C LEU A 61 -5.66 6.63 -2.08
N GLY A 62 -5.35 6.61 -0.77
CA GLY A 62 -6.31 6.87 0.30
C GLY A 62 -6.93 8.25 0.23
N GLU A 63 -6.13 9.27 -0.08
CA GLU A 63 -6.60 10.64 -0.31
C GLU A 63 -7.40 10.75 -1.60
N ALA A 64 -6.87 10.23 -2.72
CA ALA A 64 -7.54 10.26 -4.02
C ALA A 64 -8.91 9.57 -4.00
N LEU A 65 -9.05 8.49 -3.22
CA LEU A 65 -10.31 7.77 -3.04
C LEU A 65 -11.45 8.63 -2.51
N LEU A 66 -11.16 9.76 -1.84
CA LEU A 66 -12.19 10.68 -1.36
C LEU A 66 -12.97 11.32 -2.52
N ASP A 67 -12.32 11.51 -3.67
CA ASP A 67 -12.87 12.13 -4.87
C ASP A 67 -13.38 11.11 -5.91
N PHE A 68 -13.14 9.81 -5.68
CA PHE A 68 -13.57 8.78 -6.62
C PHE A 68 -15.10 8.64 -6.66
N THR A 69 -15.62 8.60 -7.87
CA THR A 69 -17.05 8.40 -8.17
C THR A 69 -17.31 7.08 -8.90
N SER A 70 -16.28 6.48 -9.49
CA SER A 70 -16.41 5.30 -10.33
C SER A 70 -15.13 4.46 -10.36
N GLN A 71 -15.24 3.24 -10.89
CA GLN A 71 -14.09 2.38 -11.13
C GLN A 71 -13.10 2.97 -12.15
N SER A 72 -13.56 3.86 -13.05
CA SER A 72 -12.68 4.54 -14.01
C SER A 72 -11.68 5.46 -13.31
N ASP A 73 -12.04 6.07 -12.18
CA ASP A 73 -11.15 6.95 -11.42
C ASP A 73 -9.96 6.15 -10.85
N LEU A 74 -10.22 4.94 -10.33
CA LEU A 74 -9.19 4.01 -9.87
C LEU A 74 -8.23 3.60 -11.00
N ILE A 75 -8.77 3.29 -12.18
CA ILE A 75 -7.96 2.92 -13.35
C ILE A 75 -7.07 4.08 -13.78
N ASN A 76 -7.62 5.29 -13.83
CA ASN A 76 -6.89 6.49 -14.21
C ASN A 76 -5.76 6.80 -13.22
N TRP A 77 -6.02 6.68 -11.91
CA TRP A 77 -4.99 6.86 -10.88
C TRP A 77 -3.83 5.87 -11.06
N PHE A 78 -4.12 4.59 -11.32
CA PHE A 78 -3.07 3.60 -11.57
C PHE A 78 -2.29 3.86 -12.86
N ASN A 79 -2.95 4.35 -13.92
CA ASN A 79 -2.27 4.74 -15.15
C ASN A 79 -1.29 5.90 -14.91
N TYR A 80 -1.72 6.93 -14.18
CA TYR A 80 -0.87 8.05 -13.76
C TYR A 80 0.34 7.56 -12.96
N LEU A 81 0.12 6.65 -12.01
CA LEU A 81 1.20 6.04 -11.23
C LEU A 81 2.24 5.34 -12.11
N GLU A 82 1.80 4.53 -13.09
CA GLU A 82 2.68 3.80 -14.01
C GLU A 82 3.41 4.72 -15.00
N GLU A 83 2.79 5.83 -15.42
CA GLU A 83 3.43 6.85 -16.24
C GLU A 83 4.55 7.56 -15.47
N ASN A 84 4.31 7.93 -14.21
CA ASN A 84 5.34 8.56 -13.37
C ASN A 84 6.52 7.64 -13.10
N LYS A 85 6.29 6.33 -12.91
CA LYS A 85 7.38 5.34 -12.78
C LYS A 85 8.28 5.30 -14.02
N LYS A 86 7.73 5.51 -15.21
CA LYS A 86 8.50 5.53 -16.48
C LYS A 86 9.31 6.80 -16.64
N ASN A 87 8.82 7.94 -16.15
CA ASN A 87 9.49 9.23 -16.28
C ASN A 87 10.71 9.40 -15.35
N ILE A 88 10.93 8.47 -14.41
CA ILE A 88 12.06 8.48 -13.46
C ILE A 88 13.20 7.53 -13.91
N ARG A 89 12.99 6.75 -14.98
CA ARG A 89 14.01 5.88 -15.60
C ARG A 89 14.66 6.53 -16.81
#